data_AF-A0A936RPL9-F1
#
_entry.id   AF-A0A936RPL9-F1
#
_cell.length_a   1.000
_cell.length_b   1.000
_cell.length_c   1.000
_cell.angle_alpha   90.00
_cell.angle_beta   90.00
_cell.angle_gamma   90.00
#
_symmetry.space_group_name_H-M   'P 1'
#
loop_
_entity.id
_entity.type
_entity.pdbx_description
1 polymer ?
#
loop_
_entity_poly.entity_id
_entity_poly.type
_entity_poly.pdbx_seq_one_letter_code
_entity_poly.pdbx_strand_id
1 'polypeptide(L)'
;MSHPDLFIVSLLRALVEVALLALLGQGLLALLAGARRHDNFVYRLFLVITGPVMKVCRWITPKVIIDKHLPFVAFFLLFWLWIMLAWIKRELCVLSGLAGC
;
A
#
# COMPACT_ATOMS: atom_id res chain seq x y z
N MET A 1 16.31 -24.56 7.06
CA MET A 1 15.98 -23.67 8.20
C MET A 1 14.83 -22.78 7.75
N SER A 2 13.63 -23.01 8.28
CA SER A 2 12.49 -22.13 8.02
C SER A 2 12.76 -20.81 8.72
N HIS A 3 12.95 -19.73 7.97
CA HIS A 3 13.03 -18.36 8.49
C HIS A 3 11.65 -17.72 8.31
N PRO A 4 10.66 -18.02 9.19
CA PRO A 4 9.32 -17.48 9.07
C PRO A 4 9.32 -15.96 9.05
N ASP A 5 10.29 -15.32 9.71
CA ASP A 5 10.47 -13.87 9.76
C ASP A 5 10.67 -13.26 8.36
N LEU A 6 11.53 -13.88 7.54
CA LEU A 6 11.78 -13.44 6.16
C LEU A 6 10.54 -13.63 5.27
N PHE A 7 9.79 -14.71 5.49
CA PHE A 7 8.57 -14.99 4.75
C PHE A 7 7.47 -13.98 5.09
N ILE A 8 7.28 -13.68 6.38
CA ILE A 8 6.31 -12.68 6.86
C ILE A 8 6.64 -11.30 6.30
N VAL A 9 7.91 -10.85 6.39
CA VAL A 9 8.33 -9.53 5.88
C VAL A 9 8.15 -9.46 4.36
N SER A 10 8.47 -10.53 3.63
CA SER A 10 8.29 -10.57 2.17
C SER A 10 6.81 -10.56 1.77
N LEU A 11 5.96 -11.32 2.47
CA LEU A 11 4.51 -11.32 2.25
C LEU A 11 3.91 -9.94 2.53
N LEU A 12 4.31 -9.32 3.65
CA LEU A 12 3.82 -7.99 4.01
C LEU A 12 4.26 -6.95 2.97
N ARG A 13 5.51 -7.01 2.49
CA ARG A 13 6.01 -6.13 1.42
C ARG A 13 5.21 -6.30 0.13
N ALA A 14 4.94 -7.54 -0.28
CA ALA A 14 4.13 -7.83 -1.46
C ALA A 14 2.70 -7.27 -1.33
N LEU A 15 2.07 -7.41 -0.17
CA LEU A 15 0.75 -6.83 0.10
C LEU A 15 0.77 -5.29 0.01
N VAL A 16 1.81 -4.66 0.58
CA VAL A 16 1.98 -3.20 0.50
C VAL A 16 2.19 -2.77 -0.95
N GLU A 17 2.97 -3.51 -1.74
CA GLU A 17 3.26 -3.20 -3.14
C GLU A 17 2.00 -3.31 -4.02
N VAL A 18 1.19 -4.35 -3.83
CA VAL A 18 -0.12 -4.50 -4.49
C VAL A 18 -1.07 -3.37 -4.09
N ALA A 19 -1.10 -2.99 -2.81
CA ALA A 19 -1.91 -1.86 -2.35
C ALA A 19 -1.45 -0.53 -2.95
N LEU A 20 -0.14 -0.35 -3.13
CA LEU A 20 0.46 0.84 -3.74
C LEU A 20 0.08 0.97 -5.22
N LEU A 21 0.19 -0.14 -5.96
CA LEU A 21 -0.22 -0.22 -7.36
C LEU A 21 -1.74 -0.03 -7.52
N ALA A 22 -2.55 -0.56 -6.59
CA ALA A 22 -3.99 -0.35 -6.58
C ALA A 22 -4.35 1.13 -6.35
N LEU A 23 -3.66 1.82 -5.44
CA LEU A 23 -3.85 3.26 -5.22
C LEU A 23 -3.40 4.09 -6.43
N LEU A 24 -2.29 3.73 -7.06
CA LEU A 24 -1.84 4.34 -8.31
C LEU A 24 -2.85 4.15 -9.43
N GLY A 25 -3.39 2.94 -9.59
CA GLY A 25 -4.45 2.64 -10.55
C GLY A 25 -5.72 3.45 -10.29
N GLN A 26 -6.12 3.61 -9.02
CA GLN A 26 -7.25 4.46 -8.66
C GLN A 26 -6.99 5.93 -8.99
N GLY A 27 -5.78 6.44 -8.74
CA GLY A 27 -5.38 7.80 -9.09
C GLY A 27 -5.37 8.04 -10.60
N LEU A 28 -4.81 7.11 -11.37
CA LEU A 28 -4.78 7.17 -12.83
C LEU A 28 -6.18 7.13 -13.43
N LEU A 29 -7.05 6.23 -12.93
CA LEU A 29 -8.45 6.18 -13.31
C LEU A 29 -9.21 7.45 -12.90
N ALA A 30 -8.90 8.03 -11.74
CA ALA A 30 -9.49 9.28 -11.29
C ALA A 30 -9.11 10.46 -12.21
N LEU A 31 -7.91 10.44 -12.79
CA LEU A 31 -7.45 11.41 -13.77
C LEU A 31 -8.10 11.18 -15.15
N LEU A 32 -8.16 9.93 -15.61
CA LEU A 32 -8.70 9.56 -16.93
C LEU A 32 -10.24 9.66 -17.00
N ALA A 33 -10.97 9.26 -15.93
CA ALA A 33 -12.44 9.23 -15.92
C ALA A 33 -13.11 10.57 -15.59
N GLY A 34 -12.34 11.58 -15.15
CA GLY A 34 -12.84 12.95 -14.94
C GLY A 34 -14.08 13.04 -14.04
N ALA A 35 -15.09 13.81 -14.44
CA ALA A 35 -16.29 14.14 -13.66
C ALA A 35 -17.42 13.07 -13.67
N ARG A 36 -17.35 12.04 -14.54
CA ARG A 36 -18.35 10.94 -14.59
C ARG A 36 -18.02 9.78 -13.63
N ARG A 37 -17.46 10.09 -12.46
CA ARG A 37 -16.95 9.12 -11.46
C ARG A 37 -18.00 8.17 -10.88
N HIS A 38 -19.26 8.56 -10.80
CA HIS A 38 -20.29 7.79 -10.08
C HIS A 38 -20.89 6.63 -10.86
N ASP A 39 -20.81 6.65 -12.20
CA ASP A 39 -21.41 5.60 -13.05
C ASP A 39 -20.42 4.49 -13.43
N ASN A 40 -19.12 4.72 -13.21
CA ASN A 40 -18.07 3.79 -13.63
C ASN A 40 -17.87 2.67 -12.60
N PHE A 41 -18.34 1.46 -12.95
CA PHE A 41 -18.12 0.21 -12.20
C PHE A 41 -16.66 0.01 -11.79
N VAL A 42 -15.72 0.37 -12.67
CA VAL A 42 -14.27 0.28 -12.41
C VAL A 42 -13.85 1.15 -11.22
N TYR A 43 -14.38 2.37 -11.10
CA TYR A 43 -14.07 3.24 -9.97
C TYR A 43 -14.60 2.67 -8.65
N ARG A 44 -15.77 2.02 -8.70
CA ARG A 44 -16.39 1.33 -7.57
C ARG A 44 -15.59 0.09 -7.15
N LEU A 45 -15.07 -0.68 -8.11
CA LEU A 45 -14.20 -1.82 -7.85
C LEU A 45 -12.91 -1.38 -7.16
N PHE A 46 -12.28 -0.31 -7.65
CA PHE A 46 -11.11 0.26 -6.98
C PHE A 46 -11.43 0.78 -5.59
N LEU A 47 -12.59 1.40 -5.37
CA LEU A 47 -13.07 1.80 -4.03
C LEU A 47 -13.26 0.61 -3.09
N VAL A 48 -13.71 -0.54 -3.60
CA VAL A 48 -13.84 -1.78 -2.82
C VAL A 48 -12.46 -2.36 -2.49
N ILE A 49 -11.52 -2.33 -3.44
CA ILE A 49 -10.14 -2.80 -3.24
C ILE A 49 -9.36 -1.88 -2.28
N THR A 50 -9.52 -0.57 -2.40
CA THR A 50 -8.86 0.41 -1.54
C THR A 50 -9.62 0.66 -0.25
N GLY A 51 -10.87 0.21 -0.10
CA GLY A 51 -11.64 0.24 1.14
C GLY A 51 -10.89 -0.31 2.36
N PRO A 52 -10.38 -1.56 2.34
CA PRO A 52 -9.59 -2.11 3.45
C PRO A 52 -8.28 -1.34 3.66
N VAL A 53 -7.59 -0.94 2.58
CA VAL A 53 -6.34 -0.15 2.66
C VAL A 53 -6.58 1.21 3.32
N MET A 54 -7.67 1.88 2.96
CA MET A 54 -8.14 3.15 3.54
C MET A 54 -8.56 2.97 4.99
N LYS A 55 -9.10 1.81 5.37
CA LYS A 55 -9.46 1.48 6.75
C LYS A 55 -8.22 1.32 7.63
N VAL A 56 -7.19 0.63 7.12
CA VAL A 56 -5.88 0.52 7.80
C VAL A 56 -5.19 1.88 7.87
N CYS A 57 -5.17 2.64 6.76
CA CYS A 57 -4.61 3.99 6.75
C CYS A 57 -5.38 4.92 7.70
N ARG A 58 -6.71 4.89 7.77
CA ARG A 58 -7.50 5.67 8.76
C ARG A 58 -7.28 5.24 10.20
N TRP A 59 -6.83 4.02 10.43
CA TRP A 59 -6.46 3.56 11.77
C TRP A 59 -5.10 4.13 12.19
N ILE A 60 -4.18 4.28 11.24
CA ILE A 60 -2.85 4.85 11.45
C ILE A 60 -2.86 6.39 11.42
N THR A 61 -3.65 6.99 10.54
CA THR A 61 -3.69 8.45 10.29
C THR A 61 -4.92 9.07 10.94
N PRO A 62 -4.77 10.10 11.80
CA PRO A 62 -5.91 10.72 12.48
C PRO A 62 -6.85 11.44 11.49
N LYS A 63 -8.14 11.57 11.87
CA LYS A 63 -9.27 12.10 11.08
C LYS A 63 -9.15 13.57 10.61
N VAL A 64 -7.97 14.18 10.72
CA VAL A 64 -7.72 15.61 10.44
C VAL A 64 -7.57 15.88 8.93
N ILE A 65 -7.37 14.84 8.12
CA ILE A 65 -7.13 14.98 6.67
C ILE A 65 -8.47 15.00 5.93
N ILE A 66 -8.75 16.12 5.25
CA ILE A 66 -9.84 16.27 4.28
C ILE A 66 -9.83 15.07 3.31
N ASP A 67 -10.99 14.40 3.14
CA ASP A 67 -11.13 13.15 2.37
C ASP A 67 -10.61 13.24 0.92
N LYS A 68 -10.44 14.46 0.38
CA LYS A 68 -9.85 14.73 -0.93
C LYS A 68 -8.34 14.41 -1.03
N HIS A 69 -7.58 14.57 0.05
CA HIS A 69 -6.13 14.30 0.07
C HIS A 69 -5.77 12.94 0.68
N LEU A 70 -6.74 12.28 1.31
CA LEU A 70 -6.58 10.99 1.95
C LEU A 70 -5.93 9.90 1.08
N PRO A 71 -6.27 9.72 -0.22
CA PRO A 71 -5.61 8.72 -1.07
C PRO A 71 -4.13 9.07 -1.35
N PHE A 72 -3.78 10.36 -1.37
CA PHE A 72 -2.40 10.80 -1.58
C PHE A 72 -1.55 10.55 -0.32
N VAL A 73 -2.12 10.81 0.87
CA VAL A 73 -1.47 10.50 2.15
C VAL A 73 -1.31 8.98 2.32
N ALA A 74 -2.34 8.20 1.97
CA ALA A 74 -2.26 6.74 1.99
C ALA A 74 -1.14 6.21 1.08
N PHE A 75 -0.99 6.78 -0.12
CA PHE A 75 0.11 6.43 -1.02
C PHE A 75 1.48 6.72 -0.40
N PHE A 76 1.67 7.92 0.16
CA PHE A 76 2.94 8.27 0.81
C PHE A 76 3.23 7.38 2.03
N LEU A 77 2.23 7.09 2.86
CA LEU A 77 2.38 6.18 4.00
C LEU A 77 2.78 4.77 3.56
N LEU A 78 2.09 4.20 2.57
CA LEU A 78 2.42 2.88 2.04
C LEU A 78 3.79 2.87 1.35
N PHE A 79 4.16 3.96 0.69
CA PHE A 79 5.47 4.09 0.05
C PHE A 79 6.60 4.08 1.07
N TRP A 80 6.48 4.88 2.14
CA TRP A 80 7.43 4.85 3.24
C TRP A 80 7.46 3.50 3.95
N LEU A 81 6.29 2.90 4.19
CA LEU A 81 6.19 1.56 4.77
C LEU A 81 6.90 0.52 3.89
N TRP A 82 6.71 0.56 2.57
CA TRP A 82 7.38 -0.33 1.63
C TRP A 82 8.91 -0.20 1.68
N ILE A 83 9.44 1.03 1.73
CA ILE A 83 10.88 1.27 1.91
C ILE A 83 11.37 0.70 3.23
N MET A 84 10.64 0.94 4.32
CA MET A 84 11.01 0.47 5.65
C MET A 84 11.03 -1.06 5.71
N LEU A 85 10.05 -1.73 5.10
CA LEU A 85 10.01 -3.18 4.98
C LEU A 85 11.15 -3.74 4.11
N ALA A 86 11.52 -3.05 3.03
CA ALA A 86 12.67 -3.44 2.21
C ALA A 86 13.98 -3.36 3.01
N TRP A 87 14.14 -2.33 3.84
CA TRP A 87 15.27 -2.20 4.76
C TRP A 87 15.28 -3.30 5.82
N ILE A 88 14.16 -3.54 6.50
CA ILE A 88 14.04 -4.59 7.53
C ILE A 88 14.35 -5.97 6.94
N LYS A 89 13.87 -6.28 5.73
CA LYS A 89 14.21 -7.53 5.04
C LYS A 89 15.72 -7.67 4.84
N ARG A 90 16.39 -6.59 4.43
CA ARG A 90 17.83 -6.57 4.19
C ARG A 90 18.62 -6.79 5.48
N GLU A 91 18.24 -6.12 6.56
CA GLU A 91 18.86 -6.30 7.89
C GLU A 91 18.67 -7.73 8.42
N LEU A 92 17.45 -8.27 8.33
CA LEU A 92 17.15 -9.67 8.71
C LEU A 92 17.95 -10.68 7.88
N CYS A 93 18.19 -10.37 6.61
CA CYS A 93 18.98 -11.22 5.73
C CYS A 93 20.46 -11.23 6.12
N VAL A 94 21.03 -10.06 6.44
CA VAL A 94 22.41 -9.93 6.96
C VAL A 94 22.56 -10.65 8.30
N LEU A 95 21.60 -10.47 9.22
CA LEU A 95 21.59 -11.13 10.52
C LEU A 95 21.48 -12.66 10.41
N SER A 96 20.75 -13.15 9.40
CA SER A 96 20.57 -14.58 9.16
C SER A 96 21.75 -15.23 8.43
N GLY A 97 22.82 -14.48 8.13
CA GLY A 97 24.00 -14.99 7.43
C GLY A 97 23.77 -15.35 5.95
N LEU A 98 22.62 -14.95 5.40
CA LEU A 98 22.32 -15.11 3.97
C LEU A 98 22.91 -13.91 3.23
N ALA A 99 23.95 -14.15 2.43
CA ALA A 99 24.57 -13.10 1.62
C ALA A 99 23.64 -12.68 0.46
N GLY A 100 22.71 -11.75 0.75
CA GLY A 100 21.83 -11.11 -0.23
C GLY A 100 20.53 -11.87 -0.53
N CYS A 101 19.39 -11.39 -0.01
CA CYS A 101 18.03 -11.78 -0.39
C CYS A 101 17.17 -10.57 -0.77
#